data_AF-A0A7X8PB74-F1
#
_entry.id   AF-A0A7X8PB74-F1
#
_cell.length_a   1.000
_cell.length_b   1.000
_cell.length_c   1.000
_cell.angle_alpha   90.00
_cell.angle_beta   90.00
_cell.angle_gamma   90.00
#
_symmetry.space_group_name_H-M   'P 1'
#
loop_
_entity.id
_entity.type
_entity.pdbx_description
1 polymer ?
#
loop_
_entity_poly.entity_id
_entity_poly.type
_entity_poly.pdbx_seq_one_letter_code
_entity_poly.pdbx_strand_id
1 'polypeptide(L)'
;MSVDGKVAERRGWPTWAKVTAGVGLLWVVSDLVGCTIGYMVEHTPKQPEKAAAERVMDKIAPDTVIPMDRADYRKTFAKLGKKQFDNANDLMKWAAVAAAESDKCDKVVVVGISDYATAKELQWFVDCENKERFQIREAQAVAVRAKFAAANVAVAEPKSAQWKNFNERVAVSDCKSLVQSVMTDRGSFDAAWTWDSEKDDQTGRVTIQQDFEAKNGFGGTISSRYHCVIDTKIGGRIVKLKVREADGWRTLI
;
A
#
# COMPACT_ATOMS: atom_id res chain seq x y z
N MET A 1 -1.50 59.19 0.90
CA MET A 1 -2.91 59.02 1.30
C MET A 1 -3.72 58.96 0.01
N SER A 2 -4.59 58.02 -0.31
CA SER A 2 -4.99 56.71 0.21
C SER A 2 -6.04 56.19 -0.79
N VAL A 3 -6.00 54.89 -1.13
CA VAL A 3 -7.11 53.92 -1.22
C VAL A 3 -8.51 54.41 -0.78
N ASP A 4 -9.67 53.97 -1.31
CA ASP A 4 -10.10 53.03 -2.38
C ASP A 4 -11.55 53.46 -2.82
N GLY A 5 -12.29 52.86 -3.78
CA GLY A 5 -12.05 51.62 -4.51
C GLY A 5 -13.19 51.12 -5.44
N LYS A 6 -13.22 49.79 -5.58
CA LYS A 6 -14.17 48.90 -6.30
C LYS A 6 -15.56 48.84 -5.61
N VAL A 7 -16.68 48.34 -6.17
CA VAL A 7 -16.93 47.17 -7.04
C VAL A 7 -18.19 47.41 -7.92
N ALA A 8 -18.24 46.80 -9.11
CA ALA A 8 -19.44 46.76 -9.96
C ALA A 8 -20.41 45.63 -9.55
N GLU A 9 -21.68 45.97 -9.32
CA GLU A 9 -22.73 45.00 -8.99
C GLU A 9 -23.39 44.41 -10.26
N ARG A 10 -23.77 43.13 -10.21
CA ARG A 10 -24.32 42.38 -11.34
C ARG A 10 -25.76 41.92 -11.08
N ARG A 11 -26.45 41.61 -12.18
CA ARG A 11 -27.63 40.73 -12.31
C ARG A 11 -28.95 41.32 -11.77
N GLY A 12 -29.69 41.94 -12.70
CA GLY A 12 -31.15 41.89 -12.63
C GLY A 12 -31.67 40.48 -12.97
N TRP A 13 -32.75 40.09 -12.30
CA TRP A 13 -33.68 39.02 -12.68
C TRP A 13 -35.11 39.58 -12.58
N PRO A 14 -36.08 39.14 -13.41
CA PRO A 14 -37.34 39.87 -13.56
C PRO A 14 -38.44 39.41 -12.59
N THR A 15 -38.98 40.37 -11.86
CA THR A 15 -40.42 40.60 -11.62
C THR A 15 -41.44 39.52 -12.05
N TRP A 16 -41.88 38.67 -11.11
CA TRP A 16 -43.28 38.19 -10.92
C TRP A 16 -43.37 37.74 -9.44
N ALA A 17 -44.41 37.98 -8.64
CA ALA A 17 -45.71 38.63 -8.86
C ALA A 17 -46.14 39.45 -7.61
N LYS A 18 -47.08 40.38 -7.80
CA LYS A 18 -47.80 41.03 -6.68
C LYS A 18 -49.02 40.16 -6.32
N VAL A 19 -49.19 39.81 -5.04
CA VAL A 19 -50.52 39.52 -4.47
C VAL A 19 -50.67 40.24 -3.12
N THR A 20 -51.86 40.79 -2.92
CA THR A 20 -52.32 41.73 -1.90
C THR A 20 -52.30 41.22 -0.45
N ALA A 21 -52.19 42.16 0.48
CA ALA A 21 -52.44 41.94 1.91
C ALA A 21 -53.95 41.78 2.23
N GLY A 22 -54.25 41.06 3.31
CA GLY A 22 -55.59 40.95 3.90
C GLY A 22 -55.51 40.36 5.31
N VAL A 23 -56.05 41.06 6.31
CA VAL A 23 -56.03 40.69 7.75
C VAL A 23 -57.42 40.18 8.16
N GLY A 24 -57.53 39.08 8.91
CA GLY A 24 -58.81 38.69 9.52
C GLY A 24 -58.97 37.26 10.06
N LEU A 25 -58.55 37.06 11.32
CA LEU A 25 -59.08 36.16 12.37
C LEU A 25 -59.68 34.73 12.08
N LEU A 26 -59.09 33.75 12.80
CA LEU A 26 -59.68 32.57 13.47
C LEU A 26 -60.78 31.70 12.79
N TRP A 27 -60.54 30.39 12.67
CA TRP A 27 -60.98 29.37 13.67
C TRP A 27 -60.28 28.01 13.45
N VAL A 28 -60.39 27.11 14.43
CA VAL A 28 -59.62 25.85 14.59
C VAL A 28 -60.22 24.65 13.83
N VAL A 29 -59.39 23.87 13.12
CA VAL A 29 -59.46 22.39 13.04
C VAL A 29 -58.04 21.81 12.87
N SER A 30 -57.79 20.62 13.44
CA SER A 30 -56.59 19.79 13.24
C SER A 30 -56.23 19.54 11.78
N ASP A 31 -54.94 19.46 11.45
CA ASP A 31 -54.31 18.13 11.27
C ASP A 31 -52.79 18.16 11.24
N LEU A 32 -52.19 17.13 11.84
CA LEU A 32 -50.75 16.88 11.88
C LEU A 32 -50.28 16.28 10.54
N VAL A 33 -49.87 17.12 9.60
CA VAL A 33 -49.03 16.70 8.47
C VAL A 33 -47.69 17.40 8.57
N GLY A 34 -46.74 16.73 9.25
CA GLY A 34 -45.36 17.18 9.30
C GLY A 34 -44.70 17.06 7.94
N CYS A 35 -44.66 18.15 7.18
CA CYS A 35 -43.74 18.29 6.05
C CYS A 35 -42.30 18.36 6.58
N THR A 36 -41.75 17.20 6.91
CA THR A 36 -40.30 17.01 6.95
C THR A 36 -39.78 17.35 5.56
N ILE A 37 -39.06 18.47 5.46
CA ILE A 37 -38.24 18.79 4.28
C ILE A 37 -37.12 17.75 4.28
N GLY A 38 -37.41 16.62 3.63
CA GLY A 38 -36.43 15.58 3.38
C GLY A 38 -35.33 16.17 2.53
N TYR A 39 -34.15 16.36 3.11
CA TYR A 39 -32.92 16.50 2.36
C TYR A 39 -32.75 15.23 1.52
N MET A 40 -33.17 15.28 0.25
CA MET A 40 -32.66 14.35 -0.76
C MET A 40 -31.18 14.68 -0.96
N VAL A 41 -30.34 14.09 -0.11
CA VAL A 41 -28.95 13.83 -0.46
C VAL A 41 -29.01 12.88 -1.65
N GLU A 42 -28.68 13.38 -2.85
CA GLU A 42 -28.49 12.54 -4.02
C GLU A 42 -27.33 11.58 -3.74
N HIS A 43 -27.66 10.38 -3.26
CA HIS A 43 -26.76 9.25 -3.18
C HIS A 43 -26.55 8.67 -4.59
N THR A 44 -26.00 9.47 -5.50
CA THR A 44 -25.49 8.99 -6.78
C THR A 44 -24.42 7.95 -6.47
N PRO A 45 -24.61 6.66 -6.82
CA PRO A 45 -23.70 5.62 -6.40
C PRO A 45 -22.36 5.83 -7.08
N LYS A 46 -21.29 5.98 -6.28
CA LYS A 46 -19.88 6.17 -6.71
C LYS A 46 -19.27 4.93 -7.39
N GLN A 47 -20.13 4.05 -7.88
CA GLN A 47 -19.90 2.70 -8.34
C GLN A 47 -19.29 2.59 -9.75
N PRO A 48 -19.62 3.45 -10.75
CA PRO A 48 -18.99 3.33 -12.07
C PRO A 48 -17.52 3.76 -12.07
N GLU A 49 -17.15 4.75 -11.26
CA GLU A 49 -15.76 5.22 -11.11
C GLU A 49 -14.88 4.14 -10.46
N LYS A 50 -15.37 3.52 -9.37
CA LYS A 50 -14.69 2.40 -8.72
C LYS A 50 -14.51 1.21 -9.67
N ALA A 51 -15.56 0.80 -10.39
CA ALA A 51 -15.48 -0.34 -11.32
C ALA A 51 -14.54 -0.05 -12.51
N ALA A 52 -14.44 1.20 -12.97
CA ALA A 52 -13.47 1.59 -14.00
C ALA A 52 -12.04 1.53 -13.48
N ALA A 53 -11.79 1.99 -12.25
CA ALA A 53 -10.48 1.91 -11.60
C ALA A 53 -10.06 0.46 -11.30
N GLU A 54 -10.98 -0.42 -10.90
CA GLU A 54 -10.71 -1.86 -10.71
C GLU A 54 -10.25 -2.52 -12.02
N ARG A 55 -10.91 -2.23 -13.16
CA ARG A 55 -10.48 -2.73 -14.49
C ARG A 55 -9.10 -2.25 -14.93
N VAL A 56 -8.67 -1.05 -14.49
CA VAL A 56 -7.30 -0.58 -14.74
C VAL A 56 -6.30 -1.36 -13.90
N MET A 57 -6.67 -1.75 -12.68
CA MET A 57 -5.81 -2.58 -11.82
C MET A 57 -5.63 -4.01 -12.36
N ASP A 58 -6.65 -4.59 -13.00
CA ASP A 58 -6.57 -5.93 -13.61
C ASP A 58 -5.50 -6.03 -14.71
N LYS A 59 -5.12 -4.89 -15.33
CA LYS A 59 -4.04 -4.81 -16.33
C LYS A 59 -2.63 -4.82 -15.72
N ILE A 60 -2.47 -4.80 -14.40
CA ILE A 60 -1.16 -4.66 -13.74
C ILE A 60 -0.83 -5.96 -13.00
N ALA A 61 0.25 -6.63 -13.39
CA ALA A 61 0.67 -7.84 -12.69
C ALA A 61 1.29 -7.49 -11.32
N PRO A 62 1.12 -8.34 -10.27
CA PRO A 62 1.67 -8.05 -8.94
C PRO A 62 3.20 -7.91 -8.86
N ASP A 63 3.92 -8.40 -9.87
CA ASP A 63 5.38 -8.39 -10.04
C ASP A 63 5.92 -7.31 -10.99
N THR A 64 5.05 -6.58 -11.70
CA THR A 64 5.41 -5.53 -12.67
C THR A 64 6.31 -4.41 -12.11
N VAL A 65 6.29 -4.20 -10.78
CA VAL A 65 6.94 -3.07 -10.11
C VAL A 65 7.96 -3.58 -9.10
N ILE A 66 9.24 -3.44 -9.46
CA ILE A 66 10.40 -3.77 -8.63
C ILE A 66 11.12 -2.46 -8.26
N PRO A 67 10.94 -1.94 -7.03
CA PRO A 67 11.65 -0.79 -6.48
C PRO A 67 13.15 -0.99 -6.55
N MET A 68 13.83 0.11 -6.83
CA MET A 68 15.27 0.20 -6.87
C MET A 68 15.82 0.15 -5.44
N ASP A 69 16.72 -0.79 -5.15
CA ASP A 69 17.55 -0.72 -3.96
C ASP A 69 18.80 0.17 -4.24
N ARG A 70 19.46 0.62 -3.17
CA ARG A 70 20.62 1.51 -3.30
C ARG A 70 21.91 0.80 -3.76
N ALA A 71 22.06 -0.50 -3.53
CA ALA A 71 23.29 -1.24 -3.81
C ALA A 71 23.44 -1.53 -5.32
N ASP A 72 22.34 -1.90 -5.97
CA ASP A 72 22.34 -2.20 -7.41
C ASP A 72 22.16 -0.90 -8.23
N TYR A 73 21.30 0.01 -7.77
CA TYR A 73 21.03 1.29 -8.47
C TYR A 73 21.90 2.47 -7.99
N ARG A 74 23.18 2.21 -7.64
CA ARG A 74 24.14 3.21 -7.13
C ARG A 74 24.23 4.48 -8.00
N LYS A 75 24.26 4.34 -9.32
CA LYS A 75 24.32 5.48 -10.26
C LYS A 75 23.04 6.33 -10.21
N THR A 76 21.87 5.69 -10.20
CA THR A 76 20.58 6.37 -10.08
C THR A 76 20.45 7.08 -8.73
N PHE A 77 20.84 6.43 -7.63
CA PHE A 77 20.85 7.05 -6.30
C PHE A 77 21.73 8.31 -6.25
N ALA A 78 22.92 8.27 -6.86
CA ALA A 78 23.80 9.42 -6.95
C ALA A 78 23.22 10.56 -7.81
N LYS A 79 22.53 10.22 -8.91
CA LYS A 79 21.90 11.17 -9.84
C LYS A 79 20.67 11.88 -9.27
N LEU A 80 19.80 11.13 -8.57
CA LEU A 80 18.53 11.65 -8.02
C LEU A 80 18.71 12.24 -6.61
N GLY A 81 19.68 11.71 -5.85
CA GLY A 81 19.77 11.95 -4.40
C GLY A 81 18.67 11.22 -3.62
N LYS A 82 18.87 11.07 -2.30
CA LYS A 82 18.00 10.23 -1.45
C LYS A 82 16.51 10.53 -1.61
N LYS A 83 16.11 11.81 -1.51
CA LYS A 83 14.70 12.22 -1.55
C LYS A 83 14.01 11.80 -2.85
N GLN A 84 14.62 12.06 -4.01
CA GLN A 84 13.99 11.71 -5.29
C GLN A 84 14.14 10.23 -5.64
N PHE A 85 15.15 9.53 -5.11
CA PHE A 85 15.22 8.08 -5.19
C PHE A 85 14.10 7.40 -4.39
N ASP A 86 13.81 7.88 -3.17
CA ASP A 86 12.69 7.40 -2.36
C ASP A 86 11.34 7.70 -3.03
N ASN A 87 11.14 8.95 -3.51
CA ASN A 87 9.96 9.34 -4.28
C ASN A 87 9.79 8.51 -5.56
N ALA A 88 10.89 8.17 -6.25
CA ALA A 88 10.86 7.36 -7.45
C ALA A 88 10.23 5.99 -7.17
N ASN A 89 10.71 5.30 -6.14
CA ASN A 89 10.17 4.02 -5.71
C ASN A 89 8.71 4.12 -5.26
N ASP A 90 8.36 5.14 -4.47
CA ASP A 90 6.99 5.32 -3.95
C ASP A 90 5.97 5.68 -5.06
N LEU A 91 6.43 6.20 -6.21
CA LEU A 91 5.59 6.55 -7.36
C LEU A 91 5.62 5.52 -8.52
N MET A 92 6.55 4.57 -8.56
CA MET A 92 6.63 3.55 -9.64
C MET A 92 5.31 2.81 -9.87
N LYS A 93 4.60 2.41 -8.79
CA LYS A 93 3.29 1.75 -8.94
C LYS A 93 2.24 2.65 -9.60
N TRP A 94 2.28 3.95 -9.34
CA TRP A 94 1.36 4.92 -9.94
C TRP A 94 1.73 5.25 -11.39
N ALA A 95 3.00 5.08 -11.77
CA ALA A 95 3.40 5.09 -13.17
C ALA A 95 2.84 3.87 -13.94
N ALA A 96 2.81 2.68 -13.33
CA ALA A 96 2.11 1.52 -13.92
C ALA A 96 0.63 1.82 -14.17
N VAL A 97 -0.08 2.33 -13.17
CA VAL A 97 -1.50 2.68 -13.28
C VAL A 97 -1.74 3.72 -14.38
N ALA A 98 -0.89 4.76 -14.47
CA ALA A 98 -0.99 5.78 -15.51
C ALA A 98 -0.82 5.25 -16.95
N ALA A 99 -0.04 4.17 -17.15
CA ALA A 99 0.04 3.49 -18.46
C ALA A 99 -1.18 2.58 -18.70
N ALA A 100 -1.63 1.85 -17.66
CA ALA A 100 -2.79 0.96 -17.73
C ALA A 100 -4.11 1.69 -18.01
N GLU A 101 -4.24 2.97 -17.63
CA GLU A 101 -5.35 3.84 -18.03
C GLU A 101 -5.47 4.03 -19.56
N SER A 102 -4.43 3.73 -20.34
CA SER A 102 -4.51 3.74 -21.79
C SER A 102 -5.12 2.45 -22.34
N ASP A 103 -6.08 2.57 -23.26
CA ASP A 103 -6.59 1.44 -24.06
C ASP A 103 -5.52 0.82 -24.97
N LYS A 104 -4.39 1.53 -25.18
CA LYS A 104 -3.22 1.00 -25.88
C LYS A 104 -2.32 0.12 -25.01
N CYS A 105 -2.51 0.07 -23.69
CA CYS A 105 -1.84 -0.90 -22.85
C CYS A 105 -2.83 -2.05 -22.55
N ASP A 106 -2.48 -3.25 -22.98
CA ASP A 106 -3.21 -4.48 -22.66
C ASP A 106 -2.90 -4.95 -21.24
N LYS A 107 -1.61 -5.08 -20.91
CA LYS A 107 -1.12 -5.46 -19.60
C LYS A 107 0.27 -4.88 -19.35
N VAL A 108 0.50 -4.29 -18.19
CA VAL A 108 1.80 -3.70 -17.83
C VAL A 108 2.75 -4.80 -17.35
N VAL A 109 3.92 -4.94 -17.97
CA VAL A 109 4.91 -5.99 -17.66
C VAL A 109 6.18 -5.47 -17.00
N VAL A 110 6.60 -4.23 -17.28
CA VAL A 110 7.80 -3.62 -16.68
C VAL A 110 7.56 -2.15 -16.37
N VAL A 111 7.97 -1.70 -15.17
CA VAL A 111 8.20 -0.28 -14.86
C VAL A 111 9.66 -0.09 -14.47
N GLY A 112 10.31 0.91 -15.07
CA GLY A 112 11.67 1.33 -14.68
C GLY A 112 11.83 2.83 -14.68
N ILE A 113 12.80 3.35 -13.92
CA ILE A 113 13.16 4.76 -13.97
C ILE A 113 13.78 5.08 -15.34
N SER A 114 13.37 6.20 -15.95
CA SER A 114 13.89 6.64 -17.24
C SER A 114 15.25 7.33 -17.09
N ASP A 115 16.13 7.18 -18.08
CA ASP A 115 17.40 7.92 -18.13
C ASP A 115 17.20 9.44 -18.23
N TYR A 116 15.99 9.90 -18.58
CA TYR A 116 15.61 11.32 -18.54
C TYR A 116 15.25 11.82 -17.12
N ALA A 117 15.05 10.95 -16.13
CA ALA A 117 14.73 11.35 -14.76
C ALA A 117 15.88 12.13 -14.12
N THR A 118 15.55 13.20 -13.40
CA THR A 118 16.51 14.09 -12.72
C THR A 118 16.14 14.31 -11.26
N ALA A 119 17.02 14.94 -10.49
CA ALA A 119 16.70 15.38 -9.13
C ALA A 119 15.59 16.48 -9.06
N LYS A 120 15.11 16.99 -10.20
CA LYS A 120 14.04 18.01 -10.27
C LYS A 120 12.70 17.46 -10.79
N GLU A 121 12.73 16.48 -11.68
CA GLU A 121 11.55 15.89 -12.32
C GLU A 121 11.82 14.41 -12.57
N LEU A 122 10.96 13.55 -12.01
CA LEU A 122 11.00 12.10 -12.22
C LEU A 122 10.26 11.72 -13.52
N GLN A 123 10.77 10.69 -14.19
CA GLN A 123 10.14 10.07 -15.35
C GLN A 123 10.41 8.57 -15.33
N TRP A 124 9.41 7.76 -15.64
CA TRP A 124 9.50 6.31 -15.79
C TRP A 124 9.25 5.91 -17.24
N PHE A 125 9.86 4.80 -17.66
CA PHE A 125 9.35 4.05 -18.79
C PHE A 125 8.46 2.93 -18.26
N VAL A 126 7.41 2.62 -19.02
CA VAL A 126 6.45 1.58 -18.69
C VAL A 126 6.17 0.78 -19.95
N ASP A 127 6.45 -0.52 -19.91
CA ASP A 127 6.30 -1.43 -21.05
C ASP A 127 5.07 -2.33 -20.85
N CYS A 128 4.30 -2.50 -21.91
CA CYS A 128 3.12 -3.35 -21.96
C CYS A 128 3.40 -4.65 -22.76
N GLU A 129 2.59 -5.69 -22.53
CA GLU A 129 2.74 -7.02 -23.13
C GLU A 129 2.64 -6.98 -24.66
N ASN A 130 1.79 -6.09 -25.21
CA ASN A 130 1.71 -5.76 -26.63
C ASN A 130 2.90 -4.97 -27.21
N LYS A 131 3.96 -4.71 -26.42
CA LYS A 131 5.19 -3.98 -26.78
C LYS A 131 5.04 -2.45 -26.92
N GLU A 132 3.91 -1.88 -26.53
CA GLU A 132 3.80 -0.42 -26.37
C GLU A 132 4.66 0.04 -25.17
N ARG A 133 5.34 1.19 -25.34
CA ARG A 133 6.19 1.81 -24.29
C ARG A 133 5.71 3.23 -24.00
N PHE A 134 5.28 3.45 -22.76
CA PHE A 134 4.85 4.75 -22.26
C PHE A 134 6.01 5.46 -21.55
N GLN A 135 6.07 6.78 -21.65
CA GLN A 135 6.92 7.63 -20.82
C GLN A 135 6.01 8.41 -19.87
N ILE A 136 6.06 8.07 -18.59
CA ILE A 136 5.21 8.66 -17.56
C ILE A 136 6.03 9.64 -16.73
N ARG A 137 5.57 10.89 -16.60
CA ARG A 137 6.20 11.92 -15.77
C ARG A 137 5.65 11.94 -14.34
N GLU A 138 6.41 12.52 -13.42
CA GLU A 138 6.04 12.70 -12.00
C GLU A 138 4.62 13.22 -11.80
N ALA A 139 4.24 14.27 -12.54
CA ALA A 139 2.90 14.86 -12.47
C ALA A 139 1.77 13.89 -12.86
N GLN A 140 2.00 12.99 -13.82
CA GLN A 140 1.00 11.99 -14.24
C GLN A 140 0.82 10.92 -13.16
N ALA A 141 1.92 10.39 -12.63
CA ALA A 141 1.88 9.42 -11.53
C ALA A 141 1.20 10.01 -10.26
N VAL A 142 1.48 11.27 -9.94
CA VAL A 142 0.84 11.98 -8.82
C VAL A 142 -0.66 12.22 -9.06
N ALA A 143 -1.06 12.62 -10.28
CA ALA A 143 -2.47 12.82 -10.62
C ALA A 143 -3.28 11.53 -10.53
N VAL A 144 -2.75 10.42 -11.05
CA VAL A 144 -3.41 9.10 -11.01
C VAL A 144 -3.51 8.59 -9.57
N ARG A 145 -2.46 8.77 -8.75
CA ARG A 145 -2.52 8.49 -7.30
C ARG A 145 -3.67 9.24 -6.62
N ALA A 146 -3.85 10.52 -6.90
CA ALA A 146 -4.92 11.33 -6.31
C ALA A 146 -6.32 10.85 -6.78
N LYS A 147 -6.48 10.53 -8.07
CA LYS A 147 -7.71 9.98 -8.65
C LYS A 147 -8.12 8.67 -7.99
N PHE A 148 -7.21 7.69 -7.90
CA PHE A 148 -7.53 6.37 -7.34
C PHE A 148 -7.78 6.42 -5.83
N ALA A 149 -7.10 7.30 -5.11
CA ALA A 149 -7.43 7.59 -3.71
C ALA A 149 -8.86 8.15 -3.56
N ALA A 150 -9.27 9.09 -4.43
CA ALA A 150 -10.63 9.64 -4.42
C ALA A 150 -11.69 8.57 -4.77
N ALA A 151 -11.37 7.62 -5.64
CA ALA A 151 -12.26 6.52 -6.02
C ALA A 151 -12.42 5.41 -4.93
N ASN A 152 -11.68 5.50 -3.81
CA ASN A 152 -11.63 4.48 -2.75
C ASN A 152 -11.26 3.07 -3.28
N VAL A 153 -10.36 3.01 -4.27
CA VAL A 153 -9.89 1.74 -4.85
C VAL A 153 -8.57 1.36 -4.17
N ALA A 154 -8.55 0.17 -3.55
CA ALA A 154 -7.33 -0.39 -2.98
C ALA A 154 -6.41 -0.85 -4.11
N VAL A 155 -5.34 -0.08 -4.35
CA VAL A 155 -4.28 -0.45 -5.28
C VAL A 155 -3.34 -1.43 -4.59
N ALA A 156 -3.18 -2.62 -5.16
CA ALA A 156 -2.26 -3.63 -4.63
C ALA A 156 -0.85 -3.03 -4.49
N GLU A 157 -0.25 -3.15 -3.30
CA GLU A 157 1.13 -2.77 -3.10
C GLU A 157 2.05 -3.70 -3.90
N PRO A 158 3.14 -3.19 -4.51
CA PRO A 158 4.12 -4.07 -5.15
C PRO A 158 4.74 -4.99 -4.10
N LYS A 159 4.99 -6.26 -4.47
CA LYS A 159 5.52 -7.35 -3.60
C LYS A 159 6.68 -6.94 -2.69
N SER A 160 7.51 -6.05 -3.20
CA SER A 160 8.70 -5.43 -2.61
C SER A 160 8.43 -4.37 -1.53
N ALA A 161 7.35 -3.60 -1.62
CA ALA A 161 6.98 -2.60 -0.61
C ALA A 161 6.63 -3.28 0.73
N GLN A 162 6.16 -4.52 0.69
CA GLN A 162 5.93 -5.37 1.86
C GLN A 162 7.18 -5.54 2.74
N TRP A 163 8.37 -5.61 2.12
CA TRP A 163 9.62 -5.84 2.84
C TRP A 163 10.33 -4.55 3.28
N LYS A 164 9.84 -3.36 2.87
CA LYS A 164 10.47 -2.04 3.13
C LYS A 164 10.78 -1.77 4.61
N ASN A 165 9.99 -2.36 5.51
CA ASN A 165 10.14 -2.22 6.97
C ASN A 165 10.48 -3.56 7.68
N PHE A 166 10.74 -4.65 6.95
CA PHE A 166 11.04 -5.94 7.57
C PHE A 166 12.48 -5.99 8.07
N ASN A 167 12.67 -5.97 9.39
CA ASN A 167 13.98 -6.11 10.01
C ASN A 167 14.29 -7.57 10.32
N GLU A 168 14.99 -8.22 9.40
CA GLU A 168 15.36 -9.63 9.49
C GLU A 168 16.16 -9.98 10.75
N ARG A 169 17.02 -9.09 11.24
CA ARG A 169 17.81 -9.32 12.46
C ARG A 169 16.93 -9.36 13.72
N VAL A 170 15.92 -8.48 13.79
CA VAL A 170 14.95 -8.48 14.88
C VAL A 170 14.09 -9.75 14.81
N ALA A 171 13.59 -10.08 13.62
CA ALA A 171 12.86 -11.31 13.37
C ALA A 171 13.61 -12.58 13.80
N VAL A 172 14.90 -12.71 13.46
CA VAL A 172 15.77 -13.80 13.94
C VAL A 172 15.88 -13.80 15.47
N SER A 173 16.04 -12.63 16.09
CA SER A 173 16.12 -12.50 17.56
C SER A 173 14.83 -12.93 18.26
N ASP A 174 13.67 -12.57 17.71
CA ASP A 174 12.36 -12.94 18.26
C ASP A 174 12.14 -14.46 18.12
N CYS A 175 12.47 -15.05 16.97
CA CYS A 175 12.46 -16.49 16.77
C CYS A 175 13.38 -17.23 17.76
N LYS A 176 14.63 -16.76 17.94
CA LYS A 176 15.58 -17.33 18.92
C LYS A 176 15.01 -17.29 20.34
N SER A 177 14.51 -16.14 20.76
CA SER A 177 13.94 -15.96 22.11
C SER A 177 12.76 -16.91 22.36
N LEU A 178 11.93 -17.15 21.35
CA LEU A 178 10.75 -18.00 21.43
C LEU A 178 11.11 -19.49 21.46
N VAL A 179 12.07 -19.93 20.64
CA VAL A 179 12.64 -21.29 20.70
C VAL A 179 13.30 -21.52 22.06
N GLN A 180 14.16 -20.60 22.50
CA GLN A 180 14.81 -20.66 23.82
C GLN A 180 13.80 -20.74 24.97
N SER A 181 12.66 -20.04 24.87
CA SER A 181 11.64 -20.02 25.92
C SER A 181 11.04 -21.39 26.27
N VAL A 182 11.03 -22.33 25.31
CA VAL A 182 10.49 -23.69 25.44
C VAL A 182 11.54 -24.78 25.60
N MET A 183 12.83 -24.44 25.61
CA MET A 183 13.92 -25.39 25.90
C MET A 183 13.90 -25.81 27.37
N THR A 184 14.31 -27.05 27.65
CA THR A 184 14.41 -27.59 29.03
C THR A 184 15.42 -26.82 29.87
N ASP A 185 16.63 -26.59 29.33
CA ASP A 185 17.63 -25.68 29.89
C ASP A 185 17.80 -24.48 28.96
N ARG A 186 17.16 -23.36 29.30
CA ARG A 186 17.23 -22.11 28.52
C ARG A 186 18.64 -21.55 28.41
N GLY A 187 19.50 -21.80 29.40
CA GLY A 187 20.89 -21.34 29.41
C GLY A 187 21.81 -22.15 28.50
N SER A 188 21.35 -23.33 28.05
CA SER A 188 22.10 -24.20 27.13
C SER A 188 21.85 -23.92 25.64
N PHE A 189 20.89 -23.05 25.31
CA PHE A 189 20.56 -22.74 23.92
C PHE A 189 21.66 -21.89 23.27
N ASP A 190 22.41 -22.50 22.35
CA ASP A 190 23.43 -21.85 21.53
C ASP A 190 23.05 -21.95 20.05
N ALA A 191 22.65 -20.84 19.45
CA ALA A 191 22.21 -20.81 18.06
C ALA A 191 23.35 -20.40 17.13
N ALA A 192 23.52 -21.16 16.03
CA ALA A 192 24.55 -20.94 15.02
C ALA A 192 24.64 -19.48 14.56
N TRP A 193 25.83 -19.04 14.17
CA TRP A 193 26.07 -17.65 13.79
C TRP A 193 25.35 -17.25 12.49
N THR A 194 25.17 -18.19 11.57
CA THR A 194 24.35 -18.07 10.35
C THR A 194 22.90 -18.46 10.57
N TRP A 195 22.02 -17.99 9.68
CA TRP A 195 20.66 -18.45 9.48
C TRP A 195 20.34 -18.38 7.98
N ASP A 196 19.38 -19.17 7.55
CA ASP A 196 18.77 -19.09 6.22
C ASP A 196 17.45 -18.30 6.32
N SER A 197 17.10 -17.51 5.31
CA SER A 197 15.80 -16.84 5.22
C SER A 197 15.19 -16.97 3.82
N GLU A 198 13.94 -17.41 3.77
CA GLU A 198 13.17 -17.60 2.54
C GLU A 198 11.93 -16.69 2.58
N LYS A 199 11.77 -15.83 1.57
CA LYS A 199 10.67 -14.85 1.48
C LYS A 199 9.67 -15.30 0.42
N ASP A 200 8.40 -15.44 0.84
CA ASP A 200 7.26 -15.70 -0.02
C ASP A 200 6.49 -14.39 -0.24
N ASP A 201 6.71 -13.80 -1.42
CA ASP A 201 6.06 -12.57 -1.87
C ASP A 201 4.54 -12.70 -2.11
N GLN A 202 4.00 -13.91 -2.26
CA GLN A 202 2.56 -14.13 -2.46
C GLN A 202 1.84 -14.07 -1.11
N THR A 203 2.26 -14.91 -0.17
CA THR A 203 1.64 -14.94 1.16
C THR A 203 2.09 -13.76 2.02
N GLY A 204 3.28 -13.21 1.77
CA GLY A 204 3.86 -12.14 2.58
C GLY A 204 4.64 -12.65 3.79
N ARG A 205 5.11 -13.90 3.71
CA ARG A 205 5.70 -14.63 4.83
C ARG A 205 7.17 -14.84 4.62
N VAL A 206 7.91 -14.86 5.71
CA VAL A 206 9.33 -15.18 5.73
C VAL A 206 9.57 -16.36 6.65
N THR A 207 10.22 -17.39 6.13
CA THR A 207 10.66 -18.56 6.88
C THR A 207 12.12 -18.39 7.22
N ILE A 208 12.42 -18.23 8.51
CA ILE A 208 13.77 -18.23 9.05
C ILE A 208 14.09 -19.66 9.49
N GLN A 209 15.24 -20.18 9.06
CA GLN A 209 15.78 -21.47 9.50
C GLN A 209 17.14 -21.27 10.14
N GLN A 210 17.40 -21.94 11.27
CA GLN A 210 18.70 -21.82 11.94
C GLN A 210 18.97 -23.06 12.78
N ASP A 211 20.22 -23.52 12.71
CA ASP A 211 20.73 -24.60 13.56
C ASP A 211 21.07 -24.07 14.95
N PHE A 212 20.95 -24.93 15.96
CA PHE A 212 21.30 -24.62 17.34
C PHE A 212 21.68 -25.89 18.10
N GLU A 213 22.39 -25.72 19.21
CA GLU A 213 22.62 -26.75 20.21
C GLU A 213 21.87 -26.41 21.49
N ALA A 214 21.37 -27.42 22.19
CA ALA A 214 20.74 -27.28 23.51
C ALA A 214 20.86 -28.58 24.31
N LYS A 215 20.76 -28.50 25.64
CA LYS A 215 20.68 -29.69 26.50
C LYS A 215 19.25 -30.24 26.54
N ASN A 216 19.16 -31.55 26.43
CA ASN A 216 17.94 -32.30 26.70
C ASN A 216 17.73 -32.50 28.22
N GLY A 217 16.60 -33.12 28.61
CA GLY A 217 16.26 -33.41 30.00
C GLY A 217 17.20 -34.37 30.75
N PHE A 218 18.14 -35.01 30.06
CA PHE A 218 19.18 -35.86 30.65
C PHE A 218 20.54 -35.13 30.73
N GLY A 219 20.59 -33.83 30.41
CA GLY A 219 21.79 -33.01 30.44
C GLY A 219 22.74 -33.16 29.24
N GLY A 220 22.39 -34.01 28.26
CA GLY A 220 23.16 -34.20 27.04
C GLY A 220 22.86 -33.12 26.00
N THR A 221 23.90 -32.56 25.37
CA THR A 221 23.76 -31.63 24.26
C THR A 221 23.24 -32.34 23.01
N ILE A 222 22.26 -31.74 22.34
CA ILE A 222 21.74 -32.16 21.04
C ILE A 222 21.79 -30.98 20.07
N SER A 223 22.23 -31.23 18.83
CA SER A 223 22.14 -30.27 17.73
C SER A 223 20.79 -30.44 17.01
N SER A 224 20.12 -29.33 16.70
CA SER A 224 18.79 -29.29 16.10
C SER A 224 18.65 -28.06 15.17
N ARG A 225 17.52 -27.95 14.47
CA ARG A 225 17.15 -26.83 13.60
C ARG A 225 15.76 -26.34 13.97
N TYR A 226 15.53 -25.04 13.99
CA TYR A 226 14.19 -24.47 14.05
C TYR A 226 13.75 -23.87 12.71
N HIS A 227 12.44 -23.91 12.42
CA HIS A 227 11.78 -23.19 11.33
C HIS A 227 10.76 -22.22 11.93
N CYS A 228 10.96 -20.93 11.72
CA CYS A 228 10.13 -19.85 12.23
C CYS A 228 9.50 -19.08 11.07
N VAL A 229 8.17 -19.12 10.93
CA VAL A 229 7.45 -18.39 9.89
C VAL A 229 6.84 -17.14 10.47
N ILE A 230 7.18 -15.99 9.89
CA ILE A 230 6.66 -14.69 10.26
C ILE A 230 5.77 -14.17 9.14
N ASP A 231 4.61 -13.62 9.51
CA ASP A 231 3.67 -13.00 8.57
C ASP A 231 3.73 -11.47 8.72
N THR A 232 4.27 -10.82 7.68
CA THR A 232 4.50 -9.36 7.70
C THR A 232 3.22 -8.56 7.51
N LYS A 233 2.14 -9.16 6.98
CA LYS A 233 0.84 -8.48 6.77
C LYS A 233 0.12 -8.21 8.10
N ILE A 234 0.41 -9.00 9.13
CA ILE A 234 -0.17 -8.85 10.49
C ILE A 234 0.85 -8.29 11.50
N GLY A 235 1.69 -7.35 11.05
CA GLY A 235 2.63 -6.63 11.91
C GLY A 235 3.89 -7.41 12.29
N GLY A 236 4.30 -8.38 11.46
CA GLY A 236 5.53 -9.15 11.69
C GLY A 236 5.40 -10.22 12.78
N ARG A 237 4.20 -10.74 13.03
CA ARG A 237 3.98 -11.79 14.01
C ARG A 237 4.51 -13.15 13.54
N ILE A 238 5.11 -13.91 14.45
CA ILE A 238 5.38 -15.33 14.26
C ILE A 238 4.04 -16.07 14.19
N VAL A 239 3.77 -16.71 13.06
CA VAL A 239 2.52 -17.45 12.78
C VAL A 239 2.70 -18.96 12.84
N LYS A 240 3.94 -19.43 12.87
CA LYS A 240 4.30 -20.85 12.94
C LYS A 240 5.71 -20.98 13.47
N LEU A 241 5.93 -21.87 14.43
CA LEU A 241 7.26 -22.18 14.93
C LEU A 241 7.40 -23.69 15.07
N LYS A 242 8.48 -24.25 14.52
CA LYS A 242 8.78 -25.68 14.58
C LYS A 242 10.24 -25.92 14.95
N VAL A 243 10.49 -27.04 15.62
CA VAL A 243 11.83 -27.54 15.95
C VAL A 243 11.97 -28.97 15.44
N ARG A 244 13.16 -29.31 14.93
CA ARG A 244 13.47 -30.64 14.42
C ARG A 244 13.87 -31.56 15.58
N GLU A 245 13.07 -32.59 15.81
CA GLU A 245 13.35 -33.67 16.75
C GLU A 245 13.75 -34.93 15.94
N ALA A 246 14.13 -36.03 16.61
CA ALA A 246 14.69 -37.21 15.94
C ALA A 246 13.69 -37.90 14.98
N ASP A 247 12.41 -37.79 15.30
CA ASP A 247 11.25 -38.38 14.65
C ASP A 247 10.49 -37.40 13.72
N GLY A 248 10.91 -36.14 13.62
CA GLY A 248 10.38 -35.20 12.64
C GLY A 248 10.37 -33.73 13.08
N TRP A 249 9.27 -33.04 12.82
CA TRP A 249 9.10 -31.62 13.14
C TRP A 249 8.01 -31.41 14.18
N ARG A 250 8.43 -31.15 15.42
CA ARG A 250 7.52 -30.71 16.48
C ARG A 250 7.07 -29.28 16.23
N THR A 251 5.79 -29.02 16.47
CA THR A 251 5.21 -27.67 16.36
C THR A 251 5.13 -27.05 17.75
N LEU A 252 5.55 -25.79 17.85
CA LEU A 252 5.52 -24.96 19.05
C LEU A 252 4.44 -23.88 18.95
N ILE A 253 4.19 -23.38 17.73
CA ILE A 253 3.13 -22.46 17.32
C ILE A 253 2.63 -22.92 15.94
#